data_AF-A0A9W3BG64-F1
#
_entry.id   AF-A0A9W3BG64-F1
#
_cell.length_a   1.000
_cell.length_b   1.000
_cell.length_c   1.000
_cell.angle_alpha   90.00
_cell.angle_beta   90.00
_cell.angle_gamma   90.00
#
_symmetry.space_group_name_H-M   'P 1'
#
loop_
_entity.id
_entity.type
_entity.pdbx_description
1 polymer ?
#
loop_
_entity_poly.entity_id
_entity_poly.type
_entity_poly.pdbx_seq_one_letter_code
_entity_poly.pdbx_strand_id
1 'polypeptide(L)'
;MDATEFLEIVQGPCFQIFFCMALMRLYSMLNELKEKITVLESKIDQLSTRCCCNKIESIKSQHHRDFITQNDPCLENKNAGEKFKEISNEDINHPNLHMIEENPQFIGHHELQISEGGEADLTRHLAECKKNPDHLQFIPVHQFNLDHLPESHRDLYDLIKVVADLTVRISVKMISERRPQFWPNTELPYCLSDKRGNKFLRIGSGCVIGLVKNEDEQCSCSNCQSLDRARSSWKIKILTATHVVFDDIEASETRVRLFFDSEDSPKVVFDRVDLINVSTEMDICRLDYNTCDISLVEKLDQMCKRYSDVRKRVFDKYNATRDEDKLMFIVSHPHGCSKQISIGRWNDKIKIIGNKYKFTYTTCTCPGSSGASVHCAGYDRSYNKYWYVHSGSLSGINYSSVD
;
A
#
# COMPACT_ATOMS: atom_id res chain seq x y z
N MET A 1 37.51 -1.62 -31.03
CA MET A 1 37.15 -2.85 -31.76
C MET A 1 36.36 -2.45 -32.98
N ASP A 2 36.93 -2.70 -34.13
CA ASP A 2 36.25 -2.69 -35.43
C ASP A 2 35.22 -3.85 -35.45
N ALA A 3 34.09 -3.67 -36.15
CA ALA A 3 33.05 -4.69 -36.31
C ALA A 3 33.60 -6.04 -36.85
N THR A 4 34.70 -5.99 -37.61
CA THR A 4 35.42 -7.15 -38.15
C THR A 4 36.13 -7.94 -37.05
N GLU A 5 36.67 -7.25 -36.04
CA GLU A 5 37.37 -7.84 -34.88
C GLU A 5 36.37 -8.52 -33.92
N PHE A 6 35.13 -8.01 -33.84
CA PHE A 6 34.06 -8.63 -33.05
C PHE A 6 33.54 -9.92 -33.71
N LEU A 7 33.49 -9.96 -35.05
CA LEU A 7 33.03 -11.14 -35.81
C LEU A 7 33.97 -12.34 -35.69
N GLU A 8 35.30 -12.13 -35.61
CA GLU A 8 36.25 -13.22 -35.40
C GLU A 8 36.16 -13.84 -34.00
N ILE A 9 35.86 -13.04 -32.97
CA ILE A 9 35.67 -13.54 -31.60
C ILE A 9 34.40 -14.40 -31.49
N VAL A 10 33.34 -14.04 -32.21
CA VAL A 10 32.07 -14.78 -32.21
C VAL A 10 32.15 -16.10 -33.00
N GLN A 11 33.05 -16.20 -33.98
CA GLN A 11 33.26 -17.42 -34.78
C GLN A 11 34.32 -18.37 -34.21
N GLY A 12 35.00 -18.00 -33.12
CA GLY A 12 36.00 -18.85 -32.49
C GLY A 12 35.39 -20.13 -31.89
N PRO A 13 36.11 -21.27 -31.95
CA PRO A 13 35.64 -22.56 -31.40
C PRO A 13 35.31 -22.48 -29.89
N CYS A 14 35.94 -21.56 -29.14
CA CYS A 14 35.59 -21.31 -27.74
C CYS A 14 34.19 -20.73 -27.57
N PHE A 15 33.73 -19.81 -28.44
CA PHE A 15 32.41 -19.20 -28.34
C PHE A 15 31.29 -20.21 -28.60
N GLN A 16 31.48 -21.12 -29.56
CA GLN A 16 30.54 -22.22 -29.81
C GLN A 16 30.40 -23.16 -28.60
N ILE A 17 31.50 -23.45 -27.90
CA ILE A 17 31.49 -24.28 -26.68
C ILE A 17 30.74 -23.59 -25.54
N PHE A 18 30.99 -22.30 -25.30
CA PHE A 18 30.24 -21.52 -24.30
C PHE A 18 28.74 -21.43 -24.62
N PHE A 19 28.40 -21.20 -25.89
CA PHE A 19 27.01 -21.14 -26.34
C PHE A 19 26.30 -22.49 -26.20
N CYS A 20 26.95 -23.60 -26.55
CA CYS A 20 26.44 -24.95 -26.32
C CYS A 20 26.23 -25.26 -24.83
N MET A 21 27.17 -24.88 -23.96
CA MET A 21 27.00 -25.05 -22.50
C MET A 21 25.83 -24.24 -21.95
N ALA A 22 25.66 -22.99 -22.42
CA ALA A 22 24.53 -22.15 -22.04
C ALA A 22 23.19 -22.76 -22.50
N LEU A 23 23.11 -23.24 -23.74
CA LEU A 23 21.93 -23.94 -24.28
C LEU A 23 21.59 -25.21 -23.50
N MET A 24 22.60 -26.04 -23.18
CA MET A 24 22.40 -27.25 -22.39
C MET A 24 21.89 -26.94 -20.98
N ARG A 25 22.39 -25.87 -20.35
CA ARG A 25 21.91 -25.41 -19.04
C ARG A 25 20.47 -24.90 -19.13
N LEU A 26 20.14 -24.14 -20.18
CA LEU A 26 18.78 -23.65 -20.42
C LEU A 26 17.81 -24.81 -20.66
N TYR A 27 18.23 -25.82 -21.42
CA TYR A 27 17.45 -27.04 -21.68
C TYR A 27 17.21 -27.86 -20.40
N SER A 28 18.24 -27.99 -19.55
CA SER A 28 18.10 -28.64 -18.25
C SER A 28 17.10 -27.91 -17.34
N MET A 29 17.15 -26.58 -17.29
CA MET A 29 16.20 -25.77 -16.53
C MET A 29 14.76 -25.91 -17.06
N LEU A 30 14.58 -25.98 -18.39
CA LEU A 30 13.28 -26.20 -19.02
C LEU A 30 12.68 -27.57 -18.65
N ASN A 31 13.51 -28.62 -18.55
CA ASN A 31 13.02 -29.95 -18.14
C ASN A 31 12.63 -29.97 -16.66
N GLU A 32 13.42 -29.35 -15.77
CA GLU A 32 13.06 -29.23 -14.35
C GLU A 32 11.73 -28.45 -14.17
N LEU A 33 11.51 -27.40 -14.98
CA LEU A 33 10.26 -26.65 -14.97
C LEU A 33 9.07 -27.51 -15.43
N LYS A 34 9.25 -28.33 -16.48
CA LYS A 34 8.21 -29.26 -16.96
C LYS A 34 7.81 -30.27 -15.88
N GLU A 35 8.78 -30.86 -15.19
CA GLU A 35 8.49 -31.80 -14.08
C GLU A 35 7.69 -31.14 -12.96
N LYS A 36 8.05 -29.90 -12.59
CA LYS A 36 7.31 -29.13 -11.57
C LYS A 36 5.87 -28.83 -12.00
N ILE A 37 5.64 -28.54 -13.29
CA ILE A 37 4.29 -28.33 -13.84
C ILE A 37 3.46 -29.60 -13.73
N THR A 38 4.01 -30.76 -14.12
CA THR A 38 3.31 -32.05 -14.02
C THR A 38 2.93 -32.40 -12.58
N VAL A 39 3.80 -32.11 -11.60
CA VAL A 39 3.49 -32.30 -10.16
C VAL A 39 2.36 -31.39 -9.70
N LEU A 40 2.32 -30.14 -10.18
CA LEU A 40 1.24 -29.20 -9.85
C LEU A 40 -0.10 -29.62 -10.45
N GLU A 41 -0.11 -30.04 -11.72
CA GLU A 41 -1.32 -30.56 -12.39
C GLU A 41 -1.90 -31.76 -11.64
N SER A 42 -1.05 -32.71 -11.21
CA SER A 42 -1.48 -33.85 -10.39
C SER A 42 -2.09 -33.43 -9.05
N LYS A 43 -1.55 -32.39 -8.39
CA LYS A 43 -2.12 -31.85 -7.15
C LYS A 43 -3.47 -31.17 -7.38
N ILE A 44 -3.65 -30.46 -8.49
CA ILE A 44 -4.92 -29.84 -8.86
C ILE A 44 -5.99 -30.91 -9.08
N ASP A 45 -5.67 -32.02 -9.74
CA ASP A 45 -6.60 -33.14 -9.94
C ASP A 45 -6.98 -33.82 -8.61
N GLN A 46 -6.02 -34.00 -7.70
CA GLN A 46 -6.30 -34.54 -6.35
C GLN A 46 -7.21 -33.62 -5.53
N LEU A 47 -7.05 -32.30 -5.66
CA LEU A 47 -7.91 -31.34 -4.98
C LEU A 47 -9.32 -31.30 -5.61
N SER A 48 -9.40 -31.42 -6.93
CA SER A 48 -10.67 -31.43 -7.67
C SER A 48 -11.50 -32.67 -7.34
N THR A 49 -10.85 -33.84 -7.27
CA THR A 49 -11.52 -35.10 -6.89
C THR A 49 -11.98 -35.12 -5.43
N ARG A 50 -11.26 -34.46 -4.52
CA ARG A 50 -11.70 -34.31 -3.12
C ARG A 50 -12.88 -33.35 -2.94
N CYS A 51 -13.13 -32.46 -3.90
CA CYS A 51 -14.22 -31.48 -3.81
C CYS A 51 -15.59 -32.04 -4.27
N CYS A 52 -15.62 -33.19 -4.95
CA CYS A 52 -16.86 -33.76 -5.52
C CYS A 52 -17.63 -34.72 -4.60
N CYS A 53 -17.19 -34.95 -3.36
CA CYS A 53 -17.94 -35.78 -2.41
C CYS A 53 -18.55 -34.94 -1.28
N ASN A 54 -19.88 -34.88 -1.27
CA ASN A 54 -20.77 -34.57 -0.14
C ASN A 54 -20.93 -33.11 0.29
N LYS A 55 -21.78 -32.32 -0.40
CA LYS A 55 -22.76 -31.40 0.28
C LYS A 55 -23.75 -30.59 -0.61
N ILE A 56 -24.30 -31.12 -1.72
CA ILE A 56 -25.28 -30.32 -2.52
C ILE A 56 -26.68 -30.95 -2.66
N GLU A 57 -26.90 -32.21 -2.28
CA GLU A 57 -28.24 -32.82 -2.39
C GLU A 57 -29.14 -32.67 -1.15
N SER A 58 -28.63 -32.21 -0.01
CA SER A 58 -29.43 -32.13 1.24
C SER A 58 -30.20 -30.83 1.46
N ILE A 59 -30.03 -29.79 0.63
CA ILE A 59 -30.65 -28.46 0.88
C ILE A 59 -31.87 -28.20 -0.03
N LYS A 60 -32.15 -29.05 -1.02
CA LYS A 60 -33.22 -28.82 -1.99
C LYS A 60 -34.61 -29.35 -1.59
N SER A 61 -34.81 -29.95 -0.42
CA SER A 61 -36.11 -30.56 -0.06
C SER A 61 -36.90 -29.88 1.07
N GLN A 62 -36.46 -28.74 1.65
CA GLN A 62 -37.09 -28.27 2.90
C GLN A 62 -37.52 -26.79 2.98
N HIS A 63 -37.63 -26.06 1.88
CA HIS A 63 -38.31 -24.75 1.89
C HIS A 63 -39.12 -24.49 0.62
N HIS A 64 -40.14 -25.31 0.40
CA HIS A 64 -41.25 -24.96 -0.49
C HIS A 64 -42.59 -25.15 0.22
N ARG A 65 -42.91 -24.18 1.08
CA ARG A 65 -44.26 -23.76 1.44
C ARG A 65 -44.15 -22.53 2.36
N ASP A 66 -44.56 -21.38 1.83
CA ASP A 66 -45.36 -20.34 2.50
C ASP A 66 -45.03 -18.92 1.98
N PHE A 67 -46.10 -18.15 1.75
CA PHE A 67 -46.21 -16.73 1.33
C PHE A 67 -45.96 -16.42 -0.15
N ILE A 68 -46.99 -16.28 -1.02
CA ILE A 68 -48.07 -15.26 -1.11
C ILE A 68 -47.54 -13.84 -1.39
N THR A 69 -47.59 -13.52 -2.68
CA THR A 69 -47.91 -12.25 -3.35
C THR A 69 -47.98 -10.98 -2.51
N GLN A 70 -47.15 -10.00 -2.87
CA GLN A 70 -47.56 -8.59 -2.96
C GLN A 70 -46.78 -7.89 -4.07
N ASN A 71 -47.54 -7.31 -4.99
CA ASN A 71 -47.11 -6.38 -6.04
C ASN A 71 -46.71 -5.06 -5.40
N ASP A 72 -45.68 -4.40 -5.92
CA ASP A 72 -45.55 -2.95 -5.76
C ASP A 72 -44.98 -2.31 -7.05
N PRO A 73 -45.74 -1.44 -7.74
CA PRO A 73 -45.29 -0.68 -8.90
C PRO A 73 -45.13 0.80 -8.55
N CYS A 74 -43.91 1.32 -8.57
CA CYS A 74 -43.59 2.76 -8.52
C CYS A 74 -42.18 2.95 -9.10
N LEU A 75 -41.83 3.93 -9.93
CA LEU A 75 -42.55 5.00 -10.60
C LEU A 75 -41.53 5.63 -11.57
N GLU A 76 -41.94 5.86 -12.83
CA GLU A 76 -41.25 6.74 -13.76
C GLU A 76 -41.42 8.22 -13.34
N ASN A 77 -40.34 9.02 -13.39
CA ASN A 77 -40.29 10.40 -13.91
C ASN A 77 -38.90 11.02 -13.58
N LYS A 78 -38.11 11.39 -14.60
CA LYS A 78 -38.05 12.68 -15.32
C LYS A 78 -37.41 13.84 -14.55
N ASN A 79 -36.31 14.32 -15.15
CA ASN A 79 -35.85 15.70 -15.26
C ASN A 79 -35.71 16.54 -13.98
N ALA A 80 -34.46 16.69 -13.54
CA ALA A 80 -33.99 17.95 -12.96
C ALA A 80 -32.59 18.22 -13.52
N GLY A 81 -32.51 19.19 -14.43
CA GLY A 81 -31.24 19.76 -14.86
C GLY A 81 -30.82 20.80 -13.83
N GLU A 82 -29.80 20.48 -13.05
CA GLU A 82 -29.12 21.47 -12.21
C GLU A 82 -27.76 21.83 -12.81
N LYS A 83 -27.62 23.13 -13.06
CA LYS A 83 -26.39 23.80 -13.48
C LYS A 83 -25.31 23.63 -12.42
N PHE A 84 -24.41 22.68 -12.60
CA PHE A 84 -23.09 22.75 -11.98
C PHE A 84 -22.29 23.86 -12.67
N LYS A 85 -21.72 24.77 -11.89
CA LYS A 85 -20.67 25.67 -12.36
C LYS A 85 -19.47 24.81 -12.76
N GLU A 86 -19.25 24.69 -14.05
CA GLU A 86 -17.96 24.25 -14.60
C GLU A 86 -16.88 25.15 -14.00
N ILE A 87 -16.02 24.55 -13.18
CA ILE A 87 -14.67 25.08 -13.00
C ILE A 87 -13.99 24.76 -14.33
N SER A 88 -13.83 25.78 -15.17
CA SER A 88 -13.10 25.67 -16.42
C SER A 88 -11.71 25.12 -16.11
N ASN A 89 -11.44 23.91 -16.61
CA ASN A 89 -10.08 23.42 -16.85
C ASN A 89 -9.47 24.34 -17.92
N GLU A 90 -8.98 25.51 -17.53
CA GLU A 90 -8.02 26.22 -18.36
C GLU A 90 -6.76 25.37 -18.40
N ASP A 91 -6.35 25.03 -19.63
CA ASP A 91 -5.22 24.18 -19.96
C ASP A 91 -3.95 24.61 -19.22
N ILE A 92 -3.66 23.95 -18.10
CA ILE A 92 -2.33 23.96 -17.51
C ILE A 92 -1.47 23.03 -18.36
N ASN A 93 -1.00 23.56 -19.50
CA ASN A 93 0.12 22.99 -20.23
C ASN A 93 1.37 23.11 -19.34
N HIS A 94 1.52 22.19 -18.38
CA HIS A 94 2.70 22.14 -17.53
C HIS A 94 3.86 21.54 -18.35
N PRO A 95 4.92 22.31 -18.66
CA PRO A 95 6.04 21.85 -19.49
C PRO A 95 6.83 20.68 -18.88
N ASN A 96 6.54 20.30 -17.64
CA ASN A 96 7.18 19.17 -16.96
C ASN A 96 6.54 17.81 -17.25
N LEU A 97 5.37 17.74 -17.92
CA LEU A 97 4.73 16.45 -18.20
C LEU A 97 5.49 15.65 -19.27
N HIS A 98 6.11 16.32 -20.24
CA HIS A 98 6.85 15.65 -21.33
C HIS A 98 8.16 14.99 -20.84
N MET A 99 8.69 15.38 -19.68
CA MET A 99 9.84 14.72 -19.05
C MET A 99 9.49 13.36 -18.42
N ILE A 100 8.20 13.05 -18.26
CA ILE A 100 7.72 11.86 -17.55
C ILE A 100 7.84 10.58 -18.41
N GLU A 101 7.74 10.71 -19.73
CA GLU A 101 7.77 9.53 -20.62
C GLU A 101 9.18 8.94 -20.81
N GLU A 102 10.23 9.75 -20.63
CA GLU A 102 11.61 9.32 -20.89
C GLU A 102 12.36 8.80 -19.65
N ASN A 103 11.85 9.03 -18.43
CA ASN A 103 12.45 8.50 -17.21
C ASN A 103 11.39 8.04 -16.18
N PRO A 104 11.10 6.72 -16.07
CA PRO A 104 10.04 6.20 -15.19
C PRO A 104 10.34 6.32 -13.69
N GLN A 105 11.54 6.77 -13.31
CA GLN A 105 11.90 7.05 -11.93
C GLN A 105 11.56 8.50 -11.57
N PHE A 106 10.29 8.72 -11.24
CA PHE A 106 9.82 9.95 -10.63
C PHE A 106 10.42 10.08 -9.22
N ILE A 107 11.51 10.85 -9.09
CA ILE A 107 12.19 11.11 -7.80
C ILE A 107 11.83 12.52 -7.35
N GLY A 108 10.80 12.64 -6.52
CA GLY A 108 10.39 13.89 -5.90
C GLY A 108 10.92 14.07 -4.48
N HIS A 109 10.46 15.14 -3.83
CA HIS A 109 10.65 15.35 -2.41
C HIS A 109 9.81 14.36 -1.63
N HIS A 110 10.50 13.55 -0.82
CA HIS A 110 9.87 12.58 0.07
C HIS A 110 9.29 13.31 1.28
N GLU A 111 8.03 13.04 1.58
CA GLU A 111 7.29 13.74 2.64
C GLU A 111 7.47 13.06 3.99
N LEU A 112 8.73 12.95 4.43
CA LEU A 112 9.07 12.53 5.79
C LEU A 112 9.03 13.73 6.73
N GLN A 113 8.44 13.54 7.91
CA GLN A 113 8.61 14.49 8.99
C GLN A 113 9.89 14.13 9.76
N ILE A 114 10.86 15.04 9.79
CA ILE A 114 12.05 14.95 10.66
C ILE A 114 11.79 15.84 11.87
N SER A 115 12.12 15.36 13.06
CA SER A 115 12.03 16.11 14.30
C SER A 115 13.29 15.93 15.15
N GLU A 116 13.97 17.03 15.45
CA GLU A 116 15.16 17.05 16.30
C GLU A 116 14.79 17.07 17.80
N GLY A 117 13.72 17.79 18.18
CA GLY A 117 13.18 17.83 19.54
C GLY A 117 12.23 16.68 19.89
N GLY A 118 12.10 15.67 19.02
CA GLY A 118 11.22 14.53 19.24
C GLY A 118 9.73 14.85 19.07
N GLU A 119 8.85 14.23 19.86
CA GLU A 119 7.40 14.40 19.66
C GLU A 119 6.90 15.82 20.00
N ALA A 120 7.61 16.57 20.84
CA ALA A 120 7.22 17.92 21.25
C ALA A 120 7.20 18.93 20.08
N ASP A 121 8.01 18.69 19.05
CA ASP A 121 8.13 19.59 17.90
C ASP A 121 7.05 19.34 16.83
N LEU A 122 6.29 18.25 16.90
CA LEU A 122 5.33 17.87 15.85
C LEU A 122 4.21 18.90 15.71
N THR A 123 3.69 19.42 16.83
CA THR A 123 2.67 20.49 16.83
C THR A 123 3.22 21.78 16.23
N ARG A 124 4.51 22.08 16.45
CA ARG A 124 5.17 23.23 15.81
C ARG A 124 5.27 23.03 14.30
N HIS A 125 5.69 21.86 13.85
CA HIS A 125 5.74 21.54 12.42
C HIS A 125 4.37 21.59 11.74
N LEU A 126 3.31 21.19 12.44
CA LEU A 126 1.94 21.37 11.99
C LEU A 126 1.61 22.86 11.83
N ALA A 127 1.83 23.68 12.86
CA ALA A 127 1.53 25.11 12.81
C ALA A 127 2.33 25.89 11.74
N GLU A 128 3.56 25.45 11.45
CA GLU A 128 4.47 26.09 10.50
C GLU A 128 4.39 25.51 9.07
N CYS A 129 3.44 24.61 8.79
CA CYS A 129 3.36 23.93 7.51
C CYS A 129 3.05 24.90 6.36
N LYS A 130 3.97 24.98 5.39
CA LYS A 130 3.81 25.81 4.19
C LYS A 130 3.08 25.10 3.05
N LYS A 131 3.04 23.76 3.06
CA LYS A 131 2.49 22.97 1.95
C LYS A 131 0.95 23.04 1.93
N ASN A 132 0.33 22.92 3.09
CA ASN A 132 -1.12 23.08 3.25
C ASN A 132 -1.37 24.03 4.43
N PRO A 133 -1.33 25.35 4.19
CA PRO A 133 -1.62 26.34 5.22
C PRO A 133 -2.98 26.05 5.87
N ASP A 134 -3.02 26.12 7.21
CA ASP A 134 -4.20 25.88 8.06
C ASP A 134 -4.85 24.48 7.93
N HIS A 135 -4.29 23.58 7.12
CA HIS A 135 -4.74 22.20 6.93
C HIS A 135 -6.25 22.05 6.65
N LEU A 136 -6.89 23.04 6.01
CA LEU A 136 -8.35 23.09 5.82
C LEU A 136 -8.93 21.92 5.02
N GLN A 137 -8.09 21.23 4.25
CA GLN A 137 -8.49 20.08 3.41
C GLN A 137 -8.28 18.74 4.11
N PHE A 138 -7.75 18.74 5.34
CA PHE A 138 -7.63 17.55 6.17
C PHE A 138 -8.85 17.44 7.09
N ILE A 139 -9.47 16.26 7.08
CA ILE A 139 -10.63 15.96 7.91
C ILE A 139 -10.19 15.01 9.03
N PRO A 140 -10.27 15.42 10.30
CA PRO A 140 -9.99 14.51 11.41
C PRO A 140 -10.91 13.29 11.36
N VAL A 141 -10.36 12.09 11.60
CA VAL A 141 -11.12 10.83 11.47
C VAL A 141 -12.41 10.82 12.32
N HIS A 142 -12.37 11.46 13.49
CA HIS A 142 -13.53 11.56 14.40
C HIS A 142 -14.60 12.56 13.92
N GLN A 143 -14.27 13.46 12.99
CA GLN A 143 -15.20 14.43 12.39
C GLN A 143 -15.75 13.97 11.04
N PHE A 144 -15.07 13.03 10.39
CA PHE A 144 -15.47 12.51 9.09
C PHE A 144 -16.86 11.85 9.12
N ASN A 145 -17.73 12.31 8.21
CA ASN A 145 -19.12 11.91 8.05
C ASN A 145 -19.51 11.95 6.55
N LEU A 146 -20.74 11.55 6.21
CA LEU A 146 -21.22 11.45 4.83
C LEU A 146 -21.26 12.78 4.05
N ASP A 147 -21.32 13.93 4.72
CA ASP A 147 -21.39 15.24 4.07
C ASP A 147 -20.03 15.70 3.54
N HIS A 148 -18.95 15.05 3.97
CA HIS A 148 -17.61 15.27 3.42
C HIS A 148 -17.39 14.57 2.07
N LEU A 149 -18.36 13.75 1.62
CA LEU A 149 -18.30 13.03 0.36
C LEU A 149 -19.28 13.61 -0.65
N PRO A 150 -18.92 13.64 -1.95
CA PRO A 150 -19.89 13.86 -3.02
C PRO A 150 -21.05 12.86 -2.90
N GLU A 151 -22.27 13.29 -3.19
CA GLU A 151 -23.47 12.46 -3.04
C GLU A 151 -23.35 11.11 -3.78
N SER A 152 -22.82 11.13 -5.01
CA SER A 152 -22.57 9.95 -5.84
C SER A 152 -21.51 8.99 -5.29
N HIS A 153 -20.78 9.38 -4.26
CA HIS A 153 -19.65 8.66 -3.67
C HIS A 153 -19.78 8.41 -2.16
N ARG A 154 -20.98 8.60 -1.60
CA ARG A 154 -21.25 8.37 -0.17
C ARG A 154 -21.03 6.93 0.30
N ASP A 155 -21.07 5.96 -0.59
CA ASP A 155 -20.74 4.56 -0.31
C ASP A 155 -19.24 4.30 -0.08
N LEU A 156 -18.37 5.29 -0.35
CA LEU A 156 -16.96 5.23 0.07
C LEU A 156 -16.78 5.44 1.58
N TYR A 157 -17.79 5.93 2.28
CA TYR A 157 -17.70 6.24 3.72
C TYR A 157 -17.21 5.04 4.54
N ASP A 158 -17.81 3.87 4.31
CA ASP A 158 -17.41 2.64 5.01
C ASP A 158 -15.97 2.24 4.68
N LEU A 159 -15.55 2.41 3.43
CA LEU A 159 -14.19 2.05 3.02
C LEU A 159 -13.17 2.96 3.70
N ILE A 160 -13.43 4.27 3.69
CA ILE A 160 -12.57 5.27 4.32
C ILE A 160 -12.44 5.02 5.82
N LYS A 161 -13.54 4.71 6.51
CA LYS A 161 -13.50 4.38 7.95
C LYS A 161 -12.66 3.15 8.25
N VAL A 162 -12.80 2.08 7.46
CA VAL A 162 -12.01 0.87 7.68
C VAL A 162 -10.54 1.08 7.32
N VAL A 163 -10.24 1.87 6.29
CA VAL A 163 -8.85 2.27 5.99
C VAL A 163 -8.28 3.08 7.15
N ALA A 164 -9.07 3.97 7.75
CA ALA A 164 -8.63 4.70 8.93
C ALA A 164 -8.31 3.75 10.10
N ASP A 165 -9.12 2.72 10.35
CA ASP A 165 -8.85 1.72 11.40
C ASP A 165 -7.53 0.97 11.20
N LEU A 166 -7.16 0.70 9.94
CA LEU A 166 -5.94 -0.02 9.56
C LEU A 166 -4.71 0.89 9.38
N THR A 167 -4.89 2.21 9.30
CA THR A 167 -3.81 3.18 9.16
C THR A 167 -3.01 3.28 10.46
N VAL A 168 -1.69 3.25 10.34
CA VAL A 168 -0.75 3.31 11.46
C VAL A 168 0.23 4.47 11.32
N ARG A 169 0.71 4.97 12.45
CA ARG A 169 1.81 5.94 12.52
C ARG A 169 3.12 5.18 12.69
N ILE A 170 4.12 5.52 11.89
CA ILE A 170 5.45 4.91 11.94
C ILE A 170 6.46 5.93 12.43
N SER A 171 7.20 5.59 13.48
CA SER A 171 8.24 6.46 14.07
C SER A 171 9.58 5.73 14.07
N VAL A 172 10.60 6.31 13.46
CA VAL A 172 11.94 5.71 13.30
C VAL A 172 12.96 6.63 13.96
N LYS A 173 13.79 6.11 14.87
CA LYS A 173 14.72 6.93 15.69
C LYS A 173 16.14 7.04 15.13
N MET A 174 16.40 6.36 14.02
CA MET A 174 17.73 6.21 13.44
C MET A 174 17.67 6.33 11.92
N ILE A 175 18.75 6.82 11.33
CA ILE A 175 19.01 6.78 9.90
C ILE A 175 20.17 5.81 9.69
N SER A 176 19.93 4.72 8.95
CA SER A 176 20.94 3.68 8.75
C SER A 176 22.15 4.22 8.00
N GLU A 177 23.36 3.78 8.42
CA GLU A 177 24.60 4.02 7.68
C GLU A 177 24.61 3.33 6.31
N ARG A 178 23.74 2.34 6.11
CA ARG A 178 23.61 1.55 4.88
C ARG A 178 22.73 2.20 3.80
N ARG A 179 22.07 3.34 4.08
CA ARG A 179 21.34 4.07 3.03
C ARG A 179 22.27 4.35 1.85
N PRO A 180 21.83 4.19 0.58
CA PRO A 180 22.69 4.45 -0.57
C PRO A 180 22.97 5.94 -0.70
N GLN A 181 24.00 6.30 -1.49
CA GLN A 181 24.28 7.72 -1.76
C GLN A 181 23.29 8.30 -2.75
N PHE A 182 22.96 7.52 -3.77
CA PHE A 182 22.11 7.90 -4.88
C PHE A 182 20.97 6.90 -5.05
N TRP A 183 19.90 7.32 -5.72
CA TRP A 183 18.86 6.39 -6.18
C TRP A 183 19.44 5.40 -7.21
N PRO A 184 18.97 4.15 -7.25
CA PRO A 184 19.49 3.14 -8.18
C PRO A 184 19.46 3.61 -9.63
N ASN A 185 20.60 3.54 -10.30
CA ASN A 185 20.80 3.96 -11.70
C ASN A 185 20.63 5.47 -11.95
N THR A 186 20.85 6.30 -10.94
CA THR A 186 20.83 7.77 -11.07
C THR A 186 22.01 8.41 -10.33
N GLU A 187 22.23 9.70 -10.56
CA GLU A 187 23.13 10.55 -9.76
C GLU A 187 22.36 11.37 -8.71
N LEU A 188 21.05 11.15 -8.59
CA LEU A 188 20.21 11.91 -7.66
C LEU A 188 20.42 11.39 -6.23
N PRO A 189 20.70 12.26 -5.24
CA PRO A 189 20.90 11.83 -3.87
C PRO A 189 19.71 11.05 -3.31
N TYR A 190 19.99 9.93 -2.66
CA TYR A 190 18.96 9.17 -1.97
C TYR A 190 18.44 9.93 -0.75
N CYS A 191 17.17 9.71 -0.40
CA CYS A 191 16.54 10.38 0.74
C CYS A 191 17.34 10.16 2.03
N LEU A 192 17.79 11.27 2.64
CA LEU A 192 18.58 11.32 3.89
C LEU A 192 19.95 10.65 3.81
N SER A 193 20.52 10.51 2.60
CA SER A 193 21.84 9.91 2.44
C SER A 193 22.97 10.72 3.07
N ASP A 194 22.80 12.03 3.23
CA ASP A 194 23.72 12.96 3.91
C ASP A 194 23.59 12.94 5.44
N LYS A 195 22.54 12.28 5.97
CA LYS A 195 22.24 12.19 7.40
C LYS A 195 22.45 10.78 7.98
N ARG A 196 23.16 9.91 7.26
CA ARG A 196 23.48 8.54 7.70
C ARG A 196 24.12 8.50 9.09
N GLY A 197 23.74 7.52 9.90
CA GLY A 197 24.22 7.34 11.27
C GLY A 197 23.58 8.28 12.30
N ASN A 198 22.87 9.33 11.88
CA ASN A 198 22.22 10.25 12.80
C ASN A 198 21.01 9.62 13.51
N LYS A 199 20.74 10.10 14.72
CA LYS A 199 19.65 9.64 15.59
C LYS A 199 18.52 10.68 15.68
N PHE A 200 17.94 11.03 14.54
CA PHE A 200 16.78 11.91 14.48
C PHE A 200 15.48 11.11 14.51
N LEU A 201 14.46 11.64 15.18
CA LEU A 201 13.11 11.09 15.08
C LEU A 201 12.57 11.42 13.69
N ARG A 202 12.15 10.39 12.98
CA ARG A 202 11.46 10.52 11.69
C ARG A 202 10.10 9.88 11.78
N ILE A 203 9.12 10.49 11.12
CA ILE A 203 7.75 10.01 11.14
C ILE A 203 7.22 9.87 9.72
N GLY A 204 6.51 8.76 9.52
CA GLY A 204 5.72 8.46 8.35
C GLY A 204 4.42 7.77 8.74
N SER A 205 3.72 7.29 7.72
CA SER A 205 2.47 6.55 7.82
C SER A 205 2.65 5.14 7.26
N GLY A 206 1.71 4.26 7.58
CA GLY A 206 1.64 2.92 7.00
C GLY A 206 0.24 2.34 7.12
N CYS A 207 0.08 1.08 6.73
CA CYS A 207 -1.19 0.37 6.82
C CYS A 207 -0.99 -1.08 7.25
N VAL A 208 -1.85 -1.60 8.10
CA VAL A 208 -1.95 -3.03 8.37
C VAL A 208 -2.59 -3.71 7.16
N ILE A 209 -1.85 -4.60 6.51
CA ILE A 209 -2.25 -5.25 5.26
C ILE A 209 -2.66 -6.72 5.43
N GLY A 210 -2.51 -7.29 6.63
CA GLY A 210 -2.96 -8.65 6.92
C GLY A 210 -2.37 -9.23 8.20
N LEU A 211 -2.82 -10.45 8.52
CA LEU A 211 -2.33 -11.23 9.66
C LEU A 211 -1.98 -12.63 9.19
N VAL A 212 -0.93 -13.21 9.77
CA VAL A 212 -0.53 -14.59 9.53
C VAL A 212 -0.32 -15.27 10.88
N LYS A 213 -0.96 -16.42 11.09
CA LYS A 213 -0.69 -17.26 12.25
C LYS A 213 0.61 -18.03 12.01
N ASN A 214 1.52 -17.99 12.97
CA ASN A 214 2.70 -18.84 12.95
C ASN A 214 2.34 -20.15 13.66
N GLU A 215 2.26 -21.24 12.92
CA GLU A 215 1.94 -22.56 13.49
C GLU A 215 3.16 -23.19 14.18
N ASP A 216 4.36 -22.91 13.67
CA ASP A 216 5.61 -23.55 14.09
C ASP A 216 6.43 -22.70 15.10
N GLU A 217 6.11 -21.42 15.26
CA GLU A 217 6.87 -20.49 16.10
C GLU A 217 6.14 -20.21 17.41
N GLN A 218 6.83 -20.44 18.53
CA GLN A 218 6.39 -19.92 19.82
C GLN A 218 6.53 -18.39 19.84
N CYS A 219 5.61 -17.71 20.51
CA CYS A 219 5.67 -16.26 20.61
C CYS A 219 6.98 -15.78 21.27
N SER A 220 7.72 -14.94 20.55
CA SER A 220 8.97 -14.34 21.00
C SER A 220 8.77 -13.01 21.75
N CYS A 221 7.54 -12.63 22.11
CA CYS A 221 7.32 -11.39 22.86
C CYS A 221 7.92 -11.48 24.28
N SER A 222 8.33 -10.34 24.84
CA SER A 222 8.99 -10.24 26.15
C SER A 222 8.19 -10.92 27.28
N ASN A 223 6.86 -10.78 27.24
CA ASN A 223 5.97 -11.41 28.22
C ASN A 223 6.01 -12.94 28.15
N CYS A 224 6.01 -13.52 26.94
CA CYS A 224 6.06 -14.97 26.74
C CYS A 224 7.44 -15.55 27.07
N GLN A 225 8.51 -14.84 26.71
CA GLN A 225 9.89 -15.26 27.04
C GLN A 225 10.09 -15.44 28.55
N SER A 226 9.48 -14.56 29.36
CA SER A 226 9.62 -14.62 30.82
C SER A 226 8.83 -15.76 31.50
N LEU A 227 7.79 -16.30 30.85
CA LEU A 227 6.84 -17.20 31.47
C LEU A 227 7.02 -18.68 31.06
N ASP A 228 7.93 -18.99 30.14
CA ASP A 228 8.13 -20.33 29.56
C ASP A 228 6.81 -20.98 29.08
N ARG A 229 5.91 -20.15 28.51
CA ARG A 229 4.61 -20.60 27.98
C ARG A 229 4.64 -20.58 26.47
N ALA A 230 4.57 -21.76 25.86
CA ALA A 230 4.29 -21.90 24.45
C ALA A 230 2.88 -21.35 24.15
N ARG A 231 2.84 -20.17 23.52
CA ARG A 231 1.61 -19.59 22.97
C ARG A 231 1.74 -19.50 21.46
N SER A 232 0.61 -19.70 20.76
CA SER A 232 0.53 -19.38 19.34
C SER A 232 0.97 -17.93 19.11
N SER A 233 1.72 -17.71 18.04
CA SER A 233 2.18 -16.40 17.62
C SER A 233 1.48 -15.99 16.33
N TRP A 234 1.30 -14.68 16.14
CA TRP A 234 0.79 -14.09 14.92
C TRP A 234 1.75 -13.00 14.45
N LYS A 235 1.93 -12.91 13.13
CA LYS A 235 2.59 -11.80 12.44
C LYS A 235 1.53 -10.84 11.92
N ILE A 236 1.58 -9.61 12.41
CA ILE A 236 0.81 -8.49 11.86
C ILE A 236 1.67 -7.85 10.77
N LYS A 237 1.14 -7.86 9.54
CA LYS A 237 1.85 -7.36 8.36
C LYS A 237 1.54 -5.89 8.14
N ILE A 238 2.57 -5.08 7.97
CA ILE A 238 2.49 -3.63 7.79
C ILE A 238 3.19 -3.24 6.49
N LEU A 239 2.57 -2.33 5.75
CA LEU A 239 3.13 -1.73 4.55
C LEU A 239 3.43 -0.26 4.79
N THR A 240 4.57 0.21 4.29
CA THR A 240 4.96 1.62 4.24
C THR A 240 5.90 1.86 3.05
N ALA A 241 6.46 3.06 2.93
CA ALA A 241 7.45 3.38 1.91
C ALA A 241 8.88 3.06 2.39
N THR A 242 9.76 2.66 1.47
CA THR A 242 11.17 2.31 1.79
C THR A 242 11.94 3.49 2.36
N HIS A 243 11.71 4.69 1.85
CA HIS A 243 12.41 5.85 2.39
C HIS A 243 12.00 6.15 3.85
N VAL A 244 10.84 5.66 4.33
CA VAL A 244 10.43 5.71 5.75
C VAL A 244 11.27 4.73 6.57
N VAL A 245 11.23 3.44 6.24
CA VAL A 245 12.04 2.38 6.87
C VAL A 245 12.87 1.67 5.81
N PHE A 246 14.18 1.95 5.80
CA PHE A 246 15.06 1.55 4.72
C PHE A 246 15.59 0.11 4.86
N ASP A 247 15.99 -0.30 6.05
CA ASP A 247 16.63 -1.59 6.29
C ASP A 247 16.29 -2.17 7.68
N ASP A 248 16.93 -3.30 8.00
CA ASP A 248 16.81 -4.03 9.27
C ASP A 248 17.27 -3.20 10.48
N ILE A 249 18.30 -2.35 10.29
CA ILE A 249 18.77 -1.44 11.33
C ILE A 249 17.66 -0.43 11.66
N GLU A 250 17.08 0.24 10.66
CA GLU A 250 15.97 1.17 10.89
C GLU A 250 14.72 0.48 11.43
N ALA A 251 14.39 -0.73 10.95
CA ALA A 251 13.26 -1.51 11.43
C ALA A 251 13.38 -1.85 12.93
N SER A 252 14.59 -2.18 13.39
CA SER A 252 14.86 -2.44 14.82
C SER A 252 14.68 -1.22 15.72
N GLU A 253 14.79 -0.02 15.16
CA GLU A 253 14.58 1.28 15.82
C GLU A 253 13.23 1.93 15.47
N THR A 254 12.33 1.14 14.86
CA THR A 254 10.99 1.58 14.46
C THR A 254 9.95 1.23 15.52
N ARG A 255 9.02 2.17 15.72
CA ARG A 255 7.79 2.00 16.49
C ARG A 255 6.59 2.23 15.62
N VAL A 256 5.56 1.39 15.78
CA VAL A 256 4.30 1.52 15.06
C VAL A 256 3.17 1.76 16.05
N ARG A 257 2.45 2.88 15.91
CA ARG A 257 1.30 3.21 16.77
C ARG A 257 0.00 3.02 15.99
N LEU A 258 -0.88 2.19 16.54
CA LEU A 258 -2.21 1.92 16.00
C LEU A 258 -3.25 2.82 16.66
N PHE A 259 -4.39 2.98 15.98
CA PHE A 259 -5.59 3.64 16.51
C PHE A 259 -5.36 5.07 17.02
N PHE A 260 -4.40 5.81 16.46
CA PHE A 260 -4.09 7.18 16.89
C PHE A 260 -4.96 8.22 16.16
N ASP A 261 -6.21 8.30 16.56
CA ASP A 261 -7.25 9.16 15.97
C ASP A 261 -7.30 10.56 16.59
N SER A 262 -6.80 10.67 17.83
CA SER A 262 -6.72 11.87 18.67
C SER A 262 -5.66 11.68 19.76
N GLU A 263 -5.31 12.76 20.48
CA GLU A 263 -4.35 12.69 21.60
C GLU A 263 -4.80 11.75 22.73
N ASP A 264 -6.12 11.66 22.97
CA ASP A 264 -6.72 10.79 23.99
C ASP A 264 -6.88 9.33 23.54
N SER A 265 -6.45 9.01 22.31
CA SER A 265 -6.58 7.66 21.77
C SER A 265 -5.73 6.63 22.53
N PRO A 266 -6.18 5.36 22.62
CA PRO A 266 -5.42 4.28 23.24
C PRO A 266 -3.98 4.19 22.69
N LYS A 267 -3.03 3.94 23.60
CA LYS A 267 -1.61 3.77 23.23
C LYS A 267 -1.32 2.31 22.91
N VAL A 268 -1.76 1.85 21.74
CA VAL A 268 -1.38 0.54 21.21
C VAL A 268 -0.13 0.73 20.35
N VAL A 269 1.03 0.33 20.88
CA VAL A 269 2.34 0.56 20.25
C VAL A 269 3.08 -0.76 20.09
N PHE A 270 3.59 -0.97 18.89
CA PHE A 270 4.53 -2.04 18.57
C PHE A 270 5.93 -1.49 18.69
N ASP A 271 6.67 -2.00 19.67
CA ASP A 271 8.10 -1.72 19.81
C ASP A 271 8.89 -2.75 19.00
N ARG A 272 9.73 -2.27 18.08
CA ARG A 272 10.56 -3.06 17.17
C ARG A 272 9.72 -3.89 16.19
N VAL A 273 10.07 -3.80 14.92
CA VAL A 273 9.43 -4.55 13.84
C VAL A 273 10.49 -5.26 13.02
N ASP A 274 10.10 -6.37 12.41
CA ASP A 274 10.98 -7.18 11.58
C ASP A 274 10.84 -6.72 10.12
N LEU A 275 11.97 -6.47 9.45
CA LEU A 275 11.95 -6.19 8.01
C LEU A 275 11.76 -7.49 7.23
N ILE A 276 10.73 -7.53 6.37
CA ILE A 276 10.44 -8.70 5.54
C ILE A 276 10.92 -8.51 4.11
N ASN A 277 10.59 -7.38 3.51
CA ASN A 277 10.96 -7.07 2.14
C ASN A 277 11.11 -5.56 1.98
N VAL A 278 12.06 -5.15 1.15
CA VAL A 278 12.28 -3.77 0.79
C VAL A 278 12.59 -3.67 -0.70
N SER A 279 11.97 -2.71 -1.37
CA SER A 279 12.26 -2.36 -2.76
C SER A 279 12.54 -0.86 -2.84
N THR A 280 13.81 -0.49 -2.95
CA THR A 280 14.19 0.92 -3.16
C THR A 280 13.64 1.45 -4.49
N GLU A 281 13.64 0.65 -5.56
CA GLU A 281 13.15 1.09 -6.88
C GLU A 281 11.65 1.40 -6.87
N MET A 282 10.86 0.58 -6.18
CA MET A 282 9.43 0.79 -6.04
C MET A 282 9.09 1.65 -4.83
N ASP A 283 10.05 1.96 -3.96
CA ASP A 283 9.86 2.65 -2.70
C ASP A 283 8.79 1.99 -1.79
N ILE A 284 8.90 0.67 -1.62
CA ILE A 284 7.97 -0.15 -0.82
C ILE A 284 8.72 -0.92 0.27
N CYS A 285 8.21 -0.85 1.49
CA CYS A 285 8.71 -1.60 2.65
C CYS A 285 7.60 -2.42 3.29
N ARG A 286 7.87 -3.71 3.53
CA ARG A 286 7.01 -4.61 4.30
C ARG A 286 7.66 -4.96 5.62
N LEU A 287 6.89 -4.81 6.69
CA LEU A 287 7.29 -5.03 8.06
C LEU A 287 6.36 -6.06 8.70
N ASP A 288 6.88 -6.88 9.59
CA ASP A 288 6.08 -7.75 10.45
C ASP A 288 6.24 -7.35 11.91
N TYR A 289 5.16 -7.53 12.68
CA TYR A 289 5.20 -7.48 14.13
C TYR A 289 4.67 -8.77 14.72
N ASN A 290 5.46 -9.42 15.57
CA ASN A 290 5.10 -10.66 16.24
C ASN A 290 4.34 -10.40 17.55
N THR A 291 3.17 -11.01 17.72
CA THR A 291 2.37 -10.89 18.95
C THR A 291 1.64 -12.19 19.30
N CYS A 292 1.36 -12.39 20.59
CA CYS A 292 0.43 -13.41 21.09
C CYS A 292 -0.85 -12.79 21.69
N ASP A 293 -1.07 -11.48 21.51
CA ASP A 293 -2.29 -10.82 21.98
C ASP A 293 -3.47 -11.19 21.07
N ILE A 294 -4.19 -12.23 21.47
CA ILE A 294 -5.35 -12.74 20.73
C ILE A 294 -6.43 -11.67 20.55
N SER A 295 -6.64 -10.81 21.55
CA SER A 295 -7.69 -9.79 21.49
C SER A 295 -7.39 -8.73 20.41
N LEU A 296 -6.12 -8.34 20.30
CA LEU A 296 -5.65 -7.45 19.24
C LEU A 296 -5.72 -8.12 17.86
N VAL A 297 -5.28 -9.38 17.77
CA VAL A 297 -5.31 -10.16 16.53
C VAL A 297 -6.73 -10.32 16.00
N GLU A 298 -7.68 -10.72 16.85
CA GLU A 298 -9.09 -10.86 16.46
C GLU A 298 -9.69 -9.54 16.00
N LYS A 299 -9.38 -8.44 16.69
CA LYS A 299 -9.83 -7.10 16.31
C LYS A 299 -9.30 -6.71 14.93
N LEU A 300 -8.00 -6.86 14.67
CA LEU A 300 -7.39 -6.53 13.39
C LEU A 300 -7.85 -7.46 12.27
N ASP A 301 -8.05 -8.76 12.54
CA ASP A 301 -8.58 -9.72 11.57
C ASP A 301 -10.00 -9.36 11.12
N GLN A 302 -10.87 -8.95 12.05
CA GLN A 302 -12.20 -8.44 11.71
C GLN A 302 -12.13 -7.18 10.84
N MET A 303 -11.19 -6.26 11.14
CA MET A 303 -10.97 -5.05 10.33
C MET A 303 -10.48 -5.38 8.92
N CYS A 304 -9.50 -6.28 8.77
CA CYS A 304 -8.98 -6.73 7.48
C CYS A 304 -10.06 -7.44 6.63
N LYS A 305 -10.91 -8.27 7.25
CA LYS A 305 -12.05 -8.90 6.58
C LYS A 305 -13.05 -7.87 6.07
N ARG A 306 -13.46 -6.93 6.95
CA ARG A 306 -14.36 -5.84 6.57
C ARG A 306 -13.76 -4.98 5.46
N TYR A 307 -12.45 -4.69 5.51
CA TYR A 307 -11.75 -3.96 4.45
C TYR A 307 -11.91 -4.67 3.11
N SER A 308 -11.62 -5.97 3.09
CA SER A 308 -11.70 -6.79 1.88
C SER A 308 -13.11 -6.79 1.28
N ASP A 309 -14.13 -6.93 2.14
CA ASP A 309 -15.54 -6.95 1.72
C ASP A 309 -16.01 -5.59 1.18
N VAL A 310 -15.73 -4.50 1.89
CA VAL A 310 -16.15 -3.15 1.48
C VAL A 310 -15.39 -2.72 0.22
N ARG A 311 -14.08 -2.96 0.18
CA ARG A 311 -13.23 -2.65 -0.98
C ARG A 311 -13.73 -3.35 -2.23
N LYS A 312 -14.13 -4.63 -2.13
CA LYS A 312 -14.73 -5.37 -3.24
C LYS A 312 -15.96 -4.67 -3.81
N ARG A 313 -16.90 -4.27 -2.95
CA ARG A 313 -18.12 -3.58 -3.40
C ARG A 313 -17.82 -2.26 -4.09
N VAL A 314 -16.91 -1.47 -3.53
CA VAL A 314 -16.43 -0.21 -4.12
C VAL A 314 -15.78 -0.48 -5.48
N PHE A 315 -14.91 -1.48 -5.59
CA PHE A 315 -14.31 -1.85 -6.87
C PHE A 315 -15.37 -2.23 -7.90
N ASP A 316 -16.30 -3.12 -7.54
CA ASP A 316 -17.34 -3.61 -8.46
C ASP A 316 -18.22 -2.46 -8.99
N LYS A 317 -18.50 -1.45 -8.16
CA LYS A 317 -19.28 -0.27 -8.56
C LYS A 317 -18.50 0.69 -9.47
N TYR A 318 -17.27 1.05 -9.11
CA TYR A 318 -16.53 2.13 -9.77
C TYR A 318 -15.57 1.67 -10.87
N ASN A 319 -15.35 0.36 -11.06
CA ASN A 319 -14.33 -0.11 -12.00
C ASN A 319 -14.54 0.36 -13.45
N ALA A 320 -15.79 0.56 -13.85
CA ALA A 320 -16.15 0.95 -15.21
C ALA A 320 -15.90 2.45 -15.44
N THR A 321 -16.09 3.27 -14.41
CA THR A 321 -16.01 4.73 -14.47
C THR A 321 -14.75 5.32 -13.84
N ARG A 322 -13.85 4.47 -13.32
CA ARG A 322 -12.67 4.88 -12.54
C ARG A 322 -11.78 5.92 -13.22
N ASP A 323 -11.72 5.92 -14.54
CA ASP A 323 -10.92 6.85 -15.35
C ASP A 323 -11.61 8.20 -15.60
N GLU A 324 -12.93 8.24 -15.48
CA GLU A 324 -13.73 9.46 -15.56
C GLU A 324 -13.90 10.10 -14.17
N ASP A 325 -14.27 9.30 -13.18
CA ASP A 325 -14.53 9.77 -11.81
C ASP A 325 -13.27 10.24 -11.11
N LYS A 326 -12.15 9.53 -11.34
CA LYS A 326 -10.81 9.78 -10.77
C LYS A 326 -10.77 10.03 -9.24
N LEU A 327 -11.83 9.72 -8.51
CA LEU A 327 -11.93 10.04 -7.09
C LEU A 327 -10.92 9.19 -6.32
N MET A 328 -10.25 9.81 -5.35
CA MET A 328 -9.33 9.14 -4.46
C MET A 328 -9.39 9.71 -3.05
N PHE A 329 -8.83 8.96 -2.11
CA PHE A 329 -8.61 9.43 -0.76
C PHE A 329 -7.31 8.85 -0.18
N ILE A 330 -6.82 9.51 0.85
CA ILE A 330 -5.65 9.11 1.64
C ILE A 330 -6.01 9.26 3.11
N VAL A 331 -5.65 8.26 3.92
CA VAL A 331 -5.68 8.36 5.38
C VAL A 331 -4.25 8.30 5.89
N SER A 332 -3.81 9.31 6.63
CA SER A 332 -2.40 9.44 7.02
C SER A 332 -2.22 10.15 8.36
N HIS A 333 -0.97 10.20 8.82
CA HIS A 333 -0.52 10.97 9.98
C HIS A 333 0.31 12.18 9.53
N PRO A 334 -0.31 13.25 8.99
CA PRO A 334 0.43 14.45 8.62
C PRO A 334 1.16 15.01 9.86
N HIS A 335 2.43 15.31 9.68
CA HIS A 335 3.41 15.73 10.68
C HIS A 335 3.60 14.73 11.84
N GLY A 336 3.11 13.50 11.72
CA GLY A 336 3.08 12.55 12.82
C GLY A 336 2.01 12.82 13.88
N CYS A 337 1.05 13.70 13.60
CA CYS A 337 -0.07 14.02 14.45
C CYS A 337 -1.19 12.96 14.33
N SER A 338 -2.35 13.23 14.92
CA SER A 338 -3.54 12.37 14.83
C SER A 338 -3.96 12.11 13.38
N LYS A 339 -4.59 10.95 13.11
CA LYS A 339 -5.01 10.59 11.75
C LYS A 339 -5.91 11.63 11.12
N GLN A 340 -5.64 11.90 9.85
CA GLN A 340 -6.42 12.79 9.00
C GLN A 340 -6.81 12.07 7.70
N ILE A 341 -7.96 12.47 7.15
CA ILE A 341 -8.48 12.01 5.87
C ILE A 341 -8.37 13.16 4.88
N SER A 342 -7.84 12.88 3.70
CA SER A 342 -7.80 13.81 2.56
C SER A 342 -8.54 13.16 1.39
N ILE A 343 -9.46 13.89 0.77
CA ILE A 343 -10.24 13.43 -0.38
C ILE A 343 -9.93 14.34 -1.57
N GLY A 344 -9.75 13.76 -2.75
CA GLY A 344 -9.42 14.51 -3.95
C GLY A 344 -9.52 13.66 -5.19
N ARG A 345 -8.77 14.04 -6.22
CA ARG A 345 -8.75 13.35 -7.51
C ARG A 345 -7.31 13.07 -7.92
N TRP A 346 -7.11 11.95 -8.60
CA TRP A 346 -5.85 11.70 -9.28
C TRP A 346 -5.85 12.34 -10.67
N ASN A 347 -4.66 12.71 -11.16
CA ASN A 347 -4.46 13.41 -12.42
C ASN A 347 -4.13 12.40 -13.51
N ASP A 348 -2.95 11.78 -13.40
CA ASP A 348 -2.40 10.84 -14.36
C ASP A 348 -2.14 9.48 -13.72
N LYS A 349 -2.09 8.45 -14.57
CA LYS A 349 -1.65 7.11 -14.19
C LYS A 349 -0.56 6.66 -15.17
N ILE A 350 0.58 6.24 -14.65
CA ILE A 350 1.73 5.82 -15.42
C ILE A 350 1.89 4.32 -15.24
N LYS A 351 1.87 3.58 -16.35
CA LYS A 351 2.03 2.12 -16.31
C LYS A 351 3.49 1.77 -16.04
N ILE A 352 3.74 0.99 -15.00
CA ILE A 352 5.11 0.56 -14.63
C ILE A 352 5.40 -0.81 -15.25
N ILE A 353 4.81 -1.87 -14.70
CA ILE A 353 4.99 -3.25 -15.19
C ILE A 353 3.67 -4.00 -15.07
N GLY A 354 3.27 -4.72 -16.12
CA GLY A 354 2.02 -5.48 -16.13
C GLY A 354 0.79 -4.59 -15.90
N ASN A 355 0.02 -4.86 -14.85
CA ASN A 355 -1.15 -4.06 -14.46
C ASN A 355 -0.88 -3.11 -13.28
N LYS A 356 0.39 -2.82 -13.00
CA LYS A 356 0.80 -1.88 -11.94
C LYS A 356 0.91 -0.47 -12.49
N TYR A 357 0.39 0.50 -11.74
CA TYR A 357 0.41 1.92 -12.10
C TYR A 357 1.03 2.76 -10.98
N LYS A 358 1.66 3.88 -11.32
CA LYS A 358 1.87 5.01 -10.40
C LYS A 358 0.81 6.06 -10.68
N PHE A 359 0.23 6.64 -9.64
CA PHE A 359 -0.73 7.73 -9.78
C PHE A 359 -0.08 9.05 -9.39
N THR A 360 -0.40 10.11 -10.11
CA THR A 360 -0.14 11.49 -9.71
C THR A 360 -1.44 12.13 -9.21
N TYR A 361 -1.37 13.06 -8.27
CA TYR A 361 -2.56 13.69 -7.67
C TYR A 361 -2.23 14.99 -6.95
N THR A 362 -3.26 15.80 -6.71
CA THR A 362 -3.19 17.01 -5.89
C THR A 362 -3.87 16.86 -4.52
N THR A 363 -4.43 15.67 -4.22
CA THR A 363 -4.99 15.34 -2.91
C THR A 363 -3.98 15.62 -1.80
N CYS A 364 -4.41 16.34 -0.75
CA CYS A 364 -3.53 16.95 0.24
C CYS A 364 -2.73 15.92 1.04
N THR A 365 -1.43 16.18 1.14
CA THR A 365 -0.45 15.43 1.93
C THR A 365 0.55 16.41 2.53
N CYS A 366 1.19 16.02 3.62
CA CYS A 366 2.21 16.80 4.30
C CYS A 366 3.41 15.90 4.64
N PRO A 367 4.56 16.46 5.06
CA PRO A 367 5.57 15.71 5.79
C PRO A 367 4.92 14.82 6.86
N GLY A 368 5.26 13.53 6.93
CA GLY A 368 4.58 12.52 7.76
C GLY A 368 3.55 11.65 7.02
N SER A 369 3.07 12.09 5.85
CA SER A 369 2.13 11.31 5.03
C SER A 369 2.81 10.21 4.21
N SER A 370 4.14 10.24 4.04
CA SER A 370 4.89 9.17 3.34
C SER A 370 4.57 7.78 3.88
N GLY A 371 4.30 6.83 2.98
CA GLY A 371 3.91 5.46 3.29
C GLY A 371 2.42 5.24 3.55
N ALA A 372 1.60 6.30 3.63
CA ALA A 372 0.15 6.18 3.75
C ALA A 372 -0.45 5.47 2.54
N SER A 373 -1.52 4.69 2.73
CA SER A 373 -2.19 4.03 1.61
C SER A 373 -2.96 5.03 0.74
N VAL A 374 -2.83 4.85 -0.58
CA VAL A 374 -3.49 5.65 -1.60
C VAL A 374 -4.63 4.84 -2.19
N HIS A 375 -5.87 5.33 -2.07
CA HIS A 375 -7.04 4.61 -2.55
C HIS A 375 -7.70 5.36 -3.71
N CYS A 376 -7.56 4.83 -4.92
CA CYS A 376 -8.27 5.31 -6.11
C CYS A 376 -9.55 4.49 -6.32
N ALA A 377 -10.71 5.12 -6.39
CA ALA A 377 -11.98 4.43 -6.56
C ALA A 377 -12.01 3.60 -7.85
N GLY A 378 -12.48 2.35 -7.77
CA GLY A 378 -12.54 1.44 -8.91
C GLY A 378 -11.20 0.82 -9.35
N TYR A 379 -10.10 1.11 -8.64
CA TYR A 379 -8.79 0.49 -8.88
C TYR A 379 -8.50 -0.68 -7.95
N ASP A 380 -7.68 -1.61 -8.47
CA ASP A 380 -7.26 -2.88 -7.88
C ASP A 380 -8.37 -3.95 -7.70
N ARG A 381 -8.65 -4.67 -8.79
CA ARG A 381 -9.55 -5.84 -8.82
C ARG A 381 -9.01 -7.03 -8.03
N SER A 382 -7.69 -7.15 -7.99
CA SER A 382 -7.04 -8.32 -7.43
C SER A 382 -6.99 -8.13 -5.93
N TYR A 383 -8.02 -8.64 -5.25
CA TYR A 383 -8.31 -8.51 -3.82
C TYR A 383 -7.08 -8.56 -2.87
N ASN A 384 -5.95 -9.12 -3.29
CA ASN A 384 -4.70 -9.25 -2.54
C ASN A 384 -3.40 -8.78 -3.24
N LYS A 385 -3.42 -8.14 -4.42
CA LYS A 385 -2.18 -8.04 -5.24
C LYS A 385 -1.49 -6.68 -5.22
N TYR A 386 -2.21 -5.56 -5.12
CA TYR A 386 -1.59 -4.24 -5.29
C TYR A 386 -1.98 -3.28 -4.18
N TRP A 387 -0.97 -2.72 -3.52
CA TRP A 387 -1.13 -1.64 -2.57
C TRP A 387 -0.42 -0.43 -3.12
N TYR A 388 -1.14 0.70 -3.17
CA TYR A 388 -0.54 1.97 -3.50
C TYR A 388 -0.18 2.70 -2.22
N VAL A 389 1.01 3.26 -2.16
CA VAL A 389 1.46 4.06 -1.03
C VAL A 389 1.87 5.45 -1.51
N HIS A 390 1.64 6.47 -0.70
CA HIS A 390 2.12 7.81 -0.99
C HIS A 390 3.64 7.86 -0.79
N SER A 391 4.37 8.31 -1.81
CA SER A 391 5.83 8.28 -1.82
C SER A 391 6.45 9.66 -1.68
N GLY A 392 5.82 10.67 -2.29
CA GLY A 392 6.31 12.04 -2.19
C GLY A 392 5.58 13.01 -3.10
N SER A 393 6.21 14.15 -3.35
CA SER A 393 5.71 15.19 -4.24
C SER A 393 6.80 15.81 -5.09
N LEU A 394 6.48 16.18 -6.32
CA LEU A 394 7.36 16.90 -7.23
C LEU A 394 6.62 18.14 -7.74
N SER A 395 7.16 19.32 -7.48
CA SER A 395 6.58 20.59 -7.95
C SER A 395 5.10 20.77 -7.55
N GLY A 396 4.74 20.33 -6.33
CA GLY A 396 3.36 20.39 -5.81
C GLY A 396 2.44 19.25 -6.27
N ILE A 397 2.89 18.37 -7.16
CA ILE A 397 2.15 17.19 -7.59
C ILE A 397 2.61 15.98 -6.77
N ASN A 398 1.68 15.36 -6.05
CA ASN A 398 1.94 14.15 -5.27
C ASN A 398 1.97 12.93 -6.19
N TYR A 399 2.69 11.88 -5.76
CA TYR A 399 2.73 10.62 -6.49
C TYR A 399 2.72 9.40 -5.58
N SER A 400 2.22 8.28 -6.11
CA SER A 400 2.21 6.99 -5.44
C SER A 400 3.29 6.03 -5.95
N SER A 401 3.66 5.09 -5.10
CA SER A 401 4.31 3.82 -5.43
C SER A 401 3.31 2.67 -5.41
N VAL A 402 3.73 1.49 -5.86
CA VAL A 402 2.89 0.28 -5.91
C VAL A 402 3.69 -0.97 -5.53
N ASP A 403 3.15 -1.74 -4.58
CA ASP A 403 3.71 -3.02 -4.09
C ASP A 403 3.60 -4.15 -5.12
#